data_AF-A0A2N2JK20-F1
#
_entry.id   AF-A0A2N2JK20-F1
#
_cell.length_a   1.000
_cell.length_b   1.000
_cell.length_c   1.000
_cell.angle_alpha   90.00
_cell.angle_beta   90.00
_cell.angle_gamma   90.00
#
_symmetry.space_group_name_H-M   'P 1'
#
loop_
_entity.id
_entity.type
_entity.pdbx_description
1 polymer ?
#
loop_
_entity_poly.entity_id
_entity_poly.type
_entity_poly.pdbx_seq_one_letter_code
_entity_poly.pdbx_strand_id
1 'polypeptide(L)'
;MTKTFSAAATVLGCDVAIPAGAVVHTADGGLAGGTDHWVCGGASVAAGGGLRRVFIEPGARFDYAGGGAYAAIVRAGGTLRGDDHIAVVYEAGADVIDLGDEAYACETLNVDLGDAPSPGCPYGEVKTA
;
A
#
# COMPACT_ATOMS: atom_id res chain seq x y z
N MET A 1 18.49 1.50 -22.13
CA MET A 1 17.99 2.84 -21.74
C MET A 1 17.38 2.71 -20.37
N THR A 2 18.09 3.15 -19.34
CA THR A 2 17.61 3.11 -17.95
C THR A 2 16.73 4.34 -17.75
N LYS A 3 15.43 4.16 -17.52
CA LYS A 3 14.53 5.27 -17.19
C LYS A 3 14.68 5.60 -15.71
N THR A 4 15.21 6.78 -15.41
CA THR A 4 15.25 7.33 -14.06
C THR A 4 13.90 7.99 -13.78
N PHE A 5 13.17 7.50 -12.79
CA PHE A 5 11.95 8.15 -12.31
C PHE A 5 12.29 9.13 -11.20
N SER A 6 11.81 10.38 -11.30
CA SER A 6 12.02 11.42 -10.30
C SER A 6 11.05 11.25 -9.13
N ALA A 7 11.54 11.43 -7.91
CA ALA A 7 10.87 11.12 -6.63
C ALA A 7 9.67 12.01 -6.23
N ALA A 8 9.06 12.73 -7.18
CA ALA A 8 7.90 13.57 -6.87
C ALA A 8 6.83 13.45 -7.97
N ALA A 9 5.69 12.88 -7.57
CA ALA A 9 4.43 12.77 -8.29
C ALA A 9 4.40 11.85 -9.53
N THR A 10 4.07 10.57 -9.31
CA THR A 10 3.12 9.85 -10.17
C THR A 10 2.46 8.76 -9.33
N VAL A 11 1.21 8.98 -8.90
CA VAL A 11 0.33 7.87 -8.48
C VAL A 11 -0.88 7.92 -9.40
N LEU A 12 -0.63 7.70 -10.69
CA LEU A 12 -1.65 7.41 -11.70
C LEU A 12 -1.01 6.46 -12.72
N GLY A 13 -0.78 5.22 -12.31
CA GLY A 13 -0.12 4.21 -13.13
C GLY A 13 0.12 2.91 -12.36
N CYS A 14 0.48 1.86 -13.09
CA CYS A 14 0.76 0.54 -12.51
C CYS A 14 2.22 0.37 -12.06
N ASP A 15 3.06 1.40 -12.26
CA ASP A 15 4.43 1.44 -11.78
C ASP A 15 4.49 2.12 -10.42
N VAL A 16 4.96 1.40 -9.41
CA VAL A 16 4.98 1.86 -8.02
C VAL A 16 6.35 1.61 -7.41
N ALA A 17 6.93 2.61 -6.74
CA ALA A 17 8.18 2.45 -6.02
C ALA A 17 7.95 2.57 -4.51
N ILE A 18 8.49 1.61 -3.75
CA ILE A 18 8.51 1.66 -2.29
C ILE A 18 9.74 2.46 -1.85
N PRO A 19 9.57 3.61 -1.19
CA PRO A 19 10.68 4.47 -0.81
C PRO A 19 11.40 3.96 0.44
N ALA A 20 12.69 4.29 0.58
CA ALA A 20 13.52 3.94 1.73
C ALA A 20 12.97 4.41 3.10
N GLY A 21 12.17 5.48 3.11
CA GLY A 21 11.56 6.03 4.31
C GLY A 21 10.24 5.37 4.72
N ALA A 22 9.76 4.37 3.97
CA ALA A 22 8.52 3.68 4.33
C ALA A 22 8.67 2.94 5.67
N VAL A 23 7.67 3.07 6.54
CA VAL A 23 7.63 2.31 7.79
C VAL A 23 7.05 0.92 7.50
N VAL A 24 7.82 -0.12 7.82
CA VAL A 24 7.44 -1.52 7.58
C VAL A 24 6.60 -2.05 8.74
N HIS A 25 5.47 -2.68 8.41
CA HIS A 25 4.54 -3.26 9.38
C HIS A 25 4.38 -4.77 9.15
N THR A 26 4.83 -5.57 10.11
CA THR A 26 4.74 -7.04 10.09
C THR A 26 3.80 -7.59 11.18
N ALA A 27 3.09 -6.72 11.89
CA ALA A 27 2.17 -7.06 12.96
C ALA A 27 1.02 -6.06 13.00
N ASP A 28 -0.05 -6.43 13.70
CA ASP A 28 -1.24 -5.59 13.82
C ASP A 28 -0.96 -4.29 14.58
N GLY A 29 -1.64 -3.20 14.22
CA GLY A 29 -1.45 -1.92 14.89
C GLY A 29 -2.06 -0.70 14.22
N GLY A 30 -1.68 0.47 14.71
CA GLY A 30 -2.09 1.76 14.15
C GLY A 30 -0.99 2.38 13.27
N LEU A 31 -1.38 3.07 12.20
CA LEU A 31 -0.46 3.85 11.38
C LEU A 31 -0.39 5.30 11.88
N ALA A 32 0.83 5.84 11.92
CA ALA A 32 1.07 7.24 12.27
C ALA A 32 1.08 8.12 11.02
N GLY A 33 0.41 9.27 11.05
CA GLY A 33 0.36 10.21 9.92
C GLY A 33 1.71 10.77 9.49
N GLY A 34 1.74 11.31 8.26
CA GLY A 34 2.86 12.09 7.72
C GLY A 34 3.97 11.30 7.03
N THR A 35 3.86 9.96 6.95
CA THR A 35 4.85 9.12 6.28
C THR A 35 4.21 8.07 5.36
N ASP A 36 5.05 7.38 4.59
CA ASP A 36 4.64 6.21 3.83
C ASP A 36 4.71 4.95 4.70
N HIS A 37 3.80 4.01 4.47
CA HIS A 37 3.71 2.76 5.19
C HIS A 37 3.73 1.58 4.24
N TRP A 38 4.45 0.53 4.60
CA TRP A 38 4.51 -0.72 3.87
C TRP A 38 4.03 -1.85 4.77
N VAL A 39 2.84 -2.38 4.48
CA VAL A 39 2.12 -3.34 5.31
C VAL A 39 2.31 -4.73 4.72
N CYS A 40 2.94 -5.60 5.48
CA CYS A 40 3.32 -6.94 5.06
C CYS A 40 2.22 -7.96 5.32
N GLY A 41 2.29 -9.08 4.58
CA GLY A 41 1.35 -10.18 4.75
C GLY A 41 1.23 -10.64 6.21
N GLY A 42 0.00 -10.85 6.67
CA GLY A 42 -0.32 -11.23 8.05
C GLY A 42 -0.46 -10.05 9.03
N ALA A 43 -0.16 -8.82 8.62
CA ALA A 43 -0.42 -7.63 9.43
C ALA A 43 -1.79 -7.01 9.08
N SER A 44 -2.54 -6.63 10.13
CA SER A 44 -3.78 -5.86 10.05
C SER A 44 -3.60 -4.51 10.72
N VAL A 45 -3.60 -3.44 9.93
CA VAL A 45 -3.37 -2.08 10.43
C VAL A 45 -4.58 -1.18 10.23
N ALA A 46 -4.68 -0.14 11.05
CA ALA A 46 -5.74 0.86 10.92
C ALA A 46 -5.22 2.29 11.05
N ALA A 47 -5.94 3.24 10.45
CA ALA A 47 -5.63 4.66 10.57
C ALA A 47 -6.87 5.54 10.47
N GLY A 48 -6.87 6.65 11.21
CA GLY A 48 -7.92 7.68 11.16
C GLY A 48 -7.59 8.88 10.28
N GLY A 49 -6.56 8.80 9.42
CA GLY A 49 -6.22 9.88 8.48
C GLY A 49 -4.76 10.36 8.51
N GLY A 50 -4.47 11.36 7.67
CA GLY A 50 -3.19 12.06 7.59
C GLY A 50 -2.00 11.24 7.08
N LEU A 51 -2.25 10.12 6.41
CA LEU A 51 -1.18 9.25 5.88
C LEU A 51 -0.63 9.81 4.57
N ARG A 52 0.60 9.45 4.20
CA ARG A 52 1.10 9.76 2.87
C ARG A 52 0.65 8.69 1.87
N ARG A 53 1.33 7.54 1.86
CA ARG A 53 0.94 6.39 1.05
C ARG A 53 0.94 5.13 1.89
N VAL A 54 0.07 4.19 1.57
CA VAL A 54 0.07 2.86 2.19
C VAL A 54 0.20 1.80 1.11
N PHE A 55 1.25 1.00 1.17
CA PHE A 55 1.49 -0.15 0.29
C PHE A 55 1.04 -1.41 1.03
N ILE A 56 0.07 -2.13 0.47
CA ILE A 56 -0.57 -3.29 1.11
C ILE A 56 -0.18 -4.53 0.31
N GLU A 57 0.63 -5.39 0.91
CA GLU A 57 1.11 -6.63 0.31
C GLU A 57 0.04 -7.76 0.37
N PRO A 58 0.23 -8.87 -0.36
CA PRO A 58 -0.66 -10.02 -0.28
C PRO A 58 -0.83 -10.51 1.16
N GLY A 59 -2.07 -10.72 1.59
CA GLY A 59 -2.42 -11.15 2.96
C GLY A 59 -2.33 -10.06 4.02
N ALA A 60 -1.99 -8.82 3.65
CA ALA A 60 -2.07 -7.66 4.54
C ALA A 60 -3.46 -7.03 4.48
N ARG A 61 -3.87 -6.40 5.58
CA ARG A 61 -5.13 -5.65 5.66
C ARG A 61 -4.90 -4.24 6.16
N PHE A 62 -5.57 -3.29 5.52
CA PHE A 62 -5.66 -1.92 5.99
C PHE A 62 -7.12 -1.49 6.13
N ASP A 63 -7.50 -1.11 7.35
CA ASP A 63 -8.79 -0.49 7.65
C ASP A 63 -8.60 1.03 7.83
N TYR A 64 -9.26 1.81 6.98
CA TYR A 64 -9.15 3.27 6.94
C TYR A 64 -10.48 3.90 7.36
N ALA A 65 -10.43 4.84 8.31
CA ALA A 65 -11.63 5.40 8.95
C ALA A 65 -11.54 6.93 9.16
N GLY A 66 -10.92 7.66 8.23
CA GLY A 66 -10.82 9.12 8.33
C GLY A 66 -10.24 9.78 7.09
N GLY A 67 -9.85 11.05 7.15
CA GLY A 67 -9.46 11.84 5.97
C GLY A 67 -7.96 12.12 5.84
N GLY A 68 -7.49 12.30 4.59
CA GLY A 68 -6.14 12.80 4.32
C GLY A 68 -5.04 11.76 4.19
N ALA A 69 -5.35 10.50 3.86
CA ALA A 69 -4.38 9.65 3.16
C ALA A 69 -4.28 10.07 1.70
N TYR A 70 -3.07 10.20 1.13
CA TYR A 70 -2.95 10.58 -0.28
C TYR A 70 -3.24 9.41 -1.22
N ALA A 71 -2.75 8.21 -0.91
CA ALA A 71 -3.06 7.03 -1.72
C ALA A 71 -2.89 5.70 -0.98
N ALA A 72 -3.72 4.72 -1.34
CA ALA A 72 -3.49 3.31 -1.04
C ALA A 72 -3.08 2.56 -2.30
N ILE A 73 -2.05 1.72 -2.20
CA ILE A 73 -1.58 0.83 -3.25
C ILE A 73 -1.80 -0.60 -2.75
N VAL A 74 -2.67 -1.36 -3.42
CA VAL A 74 -3.09 -2.70 -2.98
C VAL A 74 -2.61 -3.76 -3.97
N ARG A 75 -1.73 -4.66 -3.52
CA ARG A 75 -1.28 -5.83 -4.28
C ARG A 75 -2.36 -6.90 -4.34
N ALA A 76 -2.24 -7.83 -5.30
CA ALA A 76 -3.16 -8.96 -5.42
C ALA A 76 -3.19 -9.77 -4.10
N GLY A 77 -4.39 -10.06 -3.58
CA GLY A 77 -4.57 -10.74 -2.30
C GLY A 77 -4.39 -9.86 -1.05
N GLY A 78 -4.10 -8.56 -1.20
CA GLY A 78 -4.20 -7.58 -0.12
C GLY A 78 -5.63 -7.08 0.07
N THR A 79 -5.93 -6.53 1.26
CA THR A 79 -7.26 -6.02 1.59
C THR A 79 -7.21 -4.55 2.01
N LEU A 80 -8.06 -3.73 1.39
CA LEU A 80 -8.34 -2.36 1.80
C LEU A 80 -9.84 -2.23 2.13
N ARG A 81 -10.15 -1.68 3.30
CA ARG A 81 -11.52 -1.28 3.68
C ARG A 81 -11.47 0.18 4.10
N GLY A 82 -12.19 1.04 3.40
CA GLY A 82 -12.29 2.46 3.73
C GLY A 82 -13.74 2.89 3.84
N ASP A 83 -13.96 4.13 4.27
CA ASP A 83 -15.23 4.85 4.17
C ASP A 83 -15.04 6.30 3.68
N ASP A 84 -13.84 6.65 3.19
CA ASP A 84 -13.47 8.02 2.83
C ASP A 84 -12.66 8.12 1.52
N HIS A 85 -12.67 9.30 0.92
CA HIS A 85 -12.20 9.60 -0.43
C HIS A 85 -10.67 9.66 -0.50
N ILE A 86 -10.04 8.52 -0.79
CA ILE A 86 -8.60 8.42 -1.08
C ILE A 86 -8.36 7.91 -2.49
N ALA A 87 -7.21 8.26 -3.07
CA ALA A 87 -6.79 7.64 -4.31
C ALA A 87 -6.42 6.17 -4.06
N VAL A 88 -6.96 5.25 -4.85
CA VAL A 88 -6.64 3.82 -4.74
C VAL A 88 -6.06 3.31 -6.04
N VAL A 89 -4.88 2.71 -5.97
CA VAL A 89 -4.28 1.94 -7.05
C VAL A 89 -4.28 0.47 -6.64
N TYR A 90 -4.89 -0.41 -7.41
CA TYR A 90 -5.01 -1.82 -7.01
C TYR A 90 -4.75 -2.79 -8.14
N GLU A 91 -4.10 -3.90 -7.78
CA GLU A 91 -3.83 -5.02 -8.66
C GLU A 91 -5.05 -5.94 -8.77
N ALA A 92 -5.26 -6.55 -9.93
CA ALA A 92 -6.31 -7.54 -10.13
C ALA A 92 -6.19 -8.67 -9.10
N GLY A 93 -7.28 -8.92 -8.37
CA GLY A 93 -7.30 -9.87 -7.25
C GLY A 93 -7.06 -9.26 -5.87
N ALA A 94 -6.90 -7.94 -5.75
CA ALA A 94 -7.02 -7.24 -4.47
C ALA A 94 -8.49 -7.21 -4.00
N ASP A 95 -8.72 -7.29 -2.69
CA ASP A 95 -10.03 -7.08 -2.06
C ASP A 95 -10.14 -5.63 -1.60
N VAL A 96 -10.77 -4.79 -2.42
CA VAL A 96 -10.95 -3.38 -2.10
C VAL A 96 -12.44 -3.08 -1.94
N ILE A 97 -12.80 -2.66 -0.73
CA ILE A 97 -14.17 -2.33 -0.36
C ILE A 97 -14.26 -0.83 -0.14
N ASP A 98 -15.27 -0.23 -0.77
CA ASP A 98 -15.62 1.19 -0.68
C ASP A 98 -14.52 2.10 -1.25
N LEU A 99 -14.43 2.07 -2.58
CA LEU A 99 -13.56 2.94 -3.35
C LEU A 99 -14.15 4.36 -3.30
N GLY A 100 -13.37 5.33 -2.82
CA GLY A 100 -13.64 6.73 -3.10
C GLY A 100 -13.68 7.03 -4.61
N ASP A 101 -13.78 8.30 -4.98
CA ASP A 101 -14.03 8.72 -6.37
C ASP A 101 -12.86 8.49 -7.35
N GLU A 102 -11.66 8.15 -6.85
CA GLU A 102 -10.44 8.01 -7.65
C GLU A 102 -9.79 6.63 -7.47
N ALA A 103 -10.24 5.65 -8.25
CA ALA A 103 -9.71 4.29 -8.25
C ALA A 103 -9.07 3.92 -9.60
N TYR A 104 -7.90 3.31 -9.57
CA TYR A 104 -7.15 2.87 -10.74
C TYR A 104 -6.78 1.38 -10.64
N ALA A 105 -7.40 0.57 -11.49
CA ALA A 105 -7.17 -0.86 -11.56
C ALA A 105 -5.99 -1.19 -12.50
N CYS A 106 -5.14 -2.12 -12.07
CA CYS A 106 -4.01 -2.65 -12.81
C CYS A 106 -4.12 -4.17 -12.95
N GLU A 107 -3.85 -4.72 -14.13
CA GLU A 107 -3.73 -6.18 -14.29
C GLU A 107 -2.57 -6.74 -13.46
N THR A 108 -1.47 -6.00 -13.39
CA THR A 108 -0.30 -6.31 -12.55
C THR A 108 0.33 -4.99 -12.10
N LEU A 109 0.82 -4.94 -10.86
CA LEU A 109 1.61 -3.80 -10.36
C LEU A 109 3.10 -4.09 -10.53
N ASN A 110 3.80 -3.19 -11.22
CA ASN A 110 5.26 -3.19 -11.33
C ASN A 110 5.83 -2.51 -10.09
N VAL A 111 6.16 -3.30 -9.07
CA VAL A 111 6.71 -2.77 -7.81
C VAL A 111 8.23 -2.72 -7.85
N ASP A 112 8.78 -1.51 -7.81
CA ASP A 112 10.21 -1.25 -7.62
C ASP A 112 10.57 -1.27 -6.13
N LEU A 113 11.47 -2.19 -5.77
CA LEU A 113 12.00 -2.40 -4.43
C LEU A 113 13.45 -1.91 -4.28
N GLY A 114 14.03 -1.26 -5.29
CA GLY A 114 15.44 -0.88 -5.32
C GLY A 114 15.88 -0.01 -4.14
N ASP A 115 14.98 0.85 -3.66
CA ASP A 115 15.19 1.72 -2.50
C ASP A 115 14.38 1.28 -1.28
N ALA A 116 13.73 0.12 -1.29
CA ALA A 116 12.83 -0.27 -0.20
C ALA A 116 13.59 -0.48 1.14
N PRO A 117 12.95 -0.27 2.30
CA PRO A 117 13.55 -0.51 3.60
C PRO A 117 14.08 -1.94 3.76
N SER A 118 15.18 -2.10 4.53
CA SER A 118 15.76 -3.40 4.88
C SER A 118 15.87 -3.54 6.41
N PRO A 119 15.27 -4.57 7.04
CA PRO A 119 14.46 -5.61 6.39
C PRO A 119 13.12 -5.09 5.87
N GLY A 120 12.71 -5.57 4.69
CA GLY A 120 11.41 -5.28 4.07
C GLY A 120 10.36 -6.33 4.43
N CYS A 121 9.28 -6.41 3.65
CA CYS A 121 8.28 -7.45 3.87
C CYS A 121 8.83 -8.85 3.59
N PRO A 122 8.59 -9.83 4.49
CA PRO A 122 8.98 -11.21 4.26
C PRO A 122 8.09 -11.83 3.16
N TYR A 123 8.63 -11.95 1.95
CA TYR A 123 7.96 -12.69 0.89
C TYR A 123 8.18 -14.19 1.12
N GLY A 124 7.23 -14.87 1.76
CA GLY A 124 7.15 -16.33 1.66
C GLY A 124 6.97 -17.14 2.94
N GLU A 125 6.08 -16.77 3.86
CA GLU A 125 5.49 -17.77 4.76
C GLU A 125 3.97 -17.57 4.83
N VAL A 126 3.26 -18.20 3.89
CA VAL A 126 1.87 -18.60 4.14
C VAL A 126 1.94 -19.50 5.37
N LYS A 127 1.55 -18.99 6.54
CA LYS A 127 1.30 -19.84 7.70
C LYS A 127 0.09 -20.71 7.37
N THR A 128 0.35 -21.88 6.80
CA THR A 128 -0.59 -23.00 6.85
C THR A 128 -0.75 -23.38 8.32
N ALA A 129 -1.92 -23.06 8.88
CA ALA A 129 -2.39 -23.65 10.13
C ALA A 129 -2.81 -25.11 9.89
#